data_AF-A0AAN8SKH5-F1
#
_entry.id   AF-A0AAN8SKH5-F1
#
_cell.length_a   1.000
_cell.length_b   1.000
_cell.length_c   1.000
_cell.angle_alpha   90.00
_cell.angle_beta   90.00
_cell.angle_gamma   90.00
#
_symmetry.space_group_name_H-M   'P 1'
#
loop_
_entity.id
_entity.type
_entity.pdbx_description
1 polymer ?
#
loop_
_entity_poly.entity_id
_entity_poly.type
_entity_poly.pdbx_seq_one_letter_code
_entity_poly.pdbx_strand_id
1 'polypeptide(L)'
;MKTLYSRRRFYHVETLFNGTLALAGRDQETTGFAWWAGNARLINLSVLGFGGIYHALLGPETLEESFPFFGYVWKDRNKMTTILGIHLILLGIGAFLLVFKALYFGGVYDTWAPGGGDLETNVLGLTWDPLKDLLV
;
A
#
# COMPACT_ATOMS: atom_id res chain seq x y z
N MET A 1 -16.18 -36.72 -12.44
CA MET A 1 -16.86 -35.46 -12.09
C MET A 1 -15.83 -34.34 -12.09
N LYS A 2 -15.98 -33.34 -12.96
CA LYS A 2 -15.14 -32.12 -12.93
C LYS A 2 -15.78 -31.19 -11.90
N THR A 3 -15.11 -30.96 -10.79
CA THR A 3 -15.53 -29.96 -9.80
C THR A 3 -15.38 -28.58 -10.43
N LEU A 4 -16.48 -27.86 -10.55
CA LEU A 4 -16.50 -26.49 -11.06
C LEU A 4 -15.77 -25.59 -10.06
N TYR A 5 -14.74 -24.87 -10.53
CA TYR A 5 -14.02 -23.88 -9.73
C TYR A 5 -15.00 -22.78 -9.32
N SER A 6 -15.41 -22.78 -8.05
CA SER A 6 -16.23 -21.70 -7.49
C SER A 6 -15.43 -20.41 -7.52
N ARG A 7 -15.96 -19.37 -8.18
CA ARG A 7 -15.36 -18.03 -8.20
C ARG A 7 -15.45 -17.41 -6.80
N ARG A 8 -14.45 -17.67 -5.95
CA ARG A 8 -14.28 -16.92 -4.69
C ARG A 8 -13.96 -15.46 -5.01
N ARG A 9 -14.71 -14.54 -4.38
CA ARG A 9 -14.39 -13.11 -4.41
C ARG A 9 -13.34 -12.86 -3.34
N PHE A 10 -12.10 -12.60 -3.76
CA PHE A 10 -11.03 -12.21 -2.86
C PHE A 10 -11.18 -10.75 -2.47
N TYR A 11 -10.92 -10.43 -1.20
CA TYR A 11 -10.88 -9.05 -0.72
C TYR A 11 -9.43 -8.56 -0.70
N HIS A 12 -9.22 -7.24 -0.80
CA HIS A 12 -7.88 -6.63 -0.91
C HIS A 12 -6.93 -7.00 0.24
N VAL A 13 -7.46 -7.35 1.40
CA VAL A 13 -6.66 -7.79 2.55
C VAL A 13 -6.28 -9.27 2.42
N GLU A 14 -7.21 -10.13 1.99
CA GLU A 14 -7.01 -11.57 1.81
C GLU A 14 -6.01 -11.91 0.69
N THR A 15 -5.84 -11.01 -0.29
CA THR A 15 -4.87 -11.21 -1.38
C THR A 15 -3.43 -11.04 -0.92
N LEU A 16 -3.21 -10.22 0.12
CA LEU A 16 -1.88 -10.00 0.71
C LEU A 16 -1.56 -10.98 1.83
N PHE A 17 -2.59 -11.62 2.38
CA PHE A 17 -2.54 -12.51 3.53
C PHE A 17 -3.58 -13.63 3.33
N ASN A 18 -3.15 -14.88 3.12
CA ASN A 18 -4.05 -16.02 3.23
C ASN A 18 -4.06 -16.51 4.69
N GLY A 19 -5.00 -17.40 5.02
CA GLY A 19 -5.33 -17.98 6.34
C GLY A 19 -4.21 -18.68 7.12
N THR A 20 -2.96 -18.34 6.89
CA THR A 20 -1.83 -18.62 7.77
C THR A 20 -0.90 -17.41 7.67
N LEU A 21 -1.20 -16.36 8.43
CA LEU A 21 -0.28 -15.24 8.62
C LEU A 21 1.06 -15.84 9.06
N ALA A 22 2.09 -15.66 8.22
CA ALA A 22 3.43 -16.24 8.41
C ALA A 22 4.14 -15.78 9.71
N LEU A 23 3.53 -14.85 10.46
CA LEU A 23 3.87 -14.57 11.84
C LEU A 23 3.17 -15.58 12.76
N ALA A 24 3.86 -16.69 13.04
CA ALA A 24 3.49 -17.70 14.04
C ALA A 24 2.31 -18.63 13.71
N GLY A 25 2.01 -18.86 12.42
CA GLY A 25 1.14 -19.98 12.01
C GLY A 25 -0.35 -19.81 12.35
N ARG A 26 -0.83 -18.57 12.54
CA ARG A 26 -2.23 -18.24 12.84
C ARG A 26 -2.95 -17.73 11.60
N ASP A 27 -4.23 -18.04 11.44
CA ASP A 27 -5.06 -17.50 10.37
C ASP A 27 -5.46 -16.03 10.63
N GLN A 28 -5.78 -15.29 9.56
CA GLN A 28 -6.04 -13.86 9.63
C GLN A 28 -7.20 -13.51 10.59
N GLU A 29 -8.21 -14.38 10.70
CA GLU A 29 -9.36 -14.20 11.59
C GLU A 29 -8.95 -14.33 13.06
N THR A 30 -8.15 -15.35 13.40
CA THR A 30 -7.70 -15.56 14.80
C THR A 30 -6.67 -14.54 15.27
N THR A 31 -5.99 -13.85 14.35
CA THR A 31 -5.04 -12.77 14.69
C THR A 31 -5.73 -11.44 15.04
N GLY A 32 -7.01 -11.28 14.70
CA GLY A 32 -7.72 -10.01 14.85
C GLY A 32 -7.20 -8.90 13.92
N PHE A 33 -6.56 -9.27 12.81
CA PHE A 33 -5.94 -8.32 11.88
C PHE A 33 -6.93 -7.26 11.38
N ALA A 34 -8.13 -7.67 11.00
CA ALA A 34 -9.17 -6.75 10.53
C ALA A 34 -9.57 -5.71 11.59
N TRP A 35 -9.59 -6.10 12.87
CA TRP A 35 -9.88 -5.20 13.98
C TRP A 35 -8.76 -4.18 14.18
N TRP A 36 -7.50 -4.62 14.20
CA TRP A 36 -6.33 -3.73 14.32
C TRP A 36 -6.20 -2.78 13.14
N ALA A 37 -6.33 -3.28 11.90
CA ALA A 37 -6.28 -2.48 10.69
C ALA A 37 -7.43 -1.46 10.64
N GLY A 38 -8.63 -1.86 11.04
CA GLY A 38 -9.79 -0.98 11.18
C GLY A 38 -9.53 0.15 12.17
N ASN A 39 -9.10 -0.18 13.39
CA ASN A 39 -8.80 0.82 14.43
C ASN A 39 -7.66 1.75 14.04
N ALA A 40 -6.59 1.22 13.45
CA ALA A 40 -5.48 2.02 12.95
C ALA A 40 -5.95 3.05 11.91
N ARG A 41 -6.85 2.64 10.99
CA ARG A 41 -7.43 3.55 10.00
C ARG A 41 -8.34 4.59 10.63
N LEU A 42 -9.16 4.21 11.62
CA LEU A 42 -10.02 5.17 12.34
C LEU A 42 -9.20 6.24 13.05
N ILE A 43 -8.15 5.85 13.79
CA ILE A 43 -7.26 6.79 14.47
C ILE A 43 -6.54 7.70 13.47
N ASN A 44 -6.03 7.13 12.37
CA ASN A 44 -5.38 7.91 11.31
C ASN A 44 -6.33 8.96 10.70
N LEU A 45 -7.57 8.57 10.41
CA LEU A 45 -8.60 9.49 9.91
C LEU A 45 -8.92 10.61 10.91
N SER A 46 -8.96 10.31 12.22
CA SER A 46 -9.17 11.34 13.25
C SER A 46 -8.04 12.37 13.27
N VAL A 47 -6.79 11.94 13.17
CA VAL A 47 -5.62 12.84 13.15
C VAL A 47 -5.59 13.69 11.88
N LEU A 48 -5.83 13.08 10.72
CA LEU A 48 -5.88 13.78 9.45
C LEU A 48 -7.03 14.79 9.40
N GLY A 49 -8.20 14.42 9.94
CA GLY A 49 -9.35 15.31 10.07
C GLY A 49 -9.07 16.52 10.96
N PHE A 50 -8.44 16.30 12.11
CA PHE A 50 -8.05 17.39 13.01
C PHE A 50 -7.04 18.35 12.36
N GLY A 51 -6.00 17.82 11.70
CA GLY A 51 -5.04 18.64 10.98
C GLY A 51 -5.68 19.45 9.84
N GLY A 52 -6.61 18.85 9.10
CA GLY A 52 -7.37 19.54 8.06
C GLY A 52 -8.22 20.69 8.60
N ILE A 53 -8.94 20.48 9.71
CA ILE A 53 -9.74 21.53 10.35
C ILE A 53 -8.85 22.67 10.86
N TYR A 54 -7.72 22.33 11.49
CA TYR A 54 -6.76 23.33 11.97
C TYR A 54 -6.24 24.20 10.82
N HIS A 55 -5.75 23.59 9.74
CA HIS A 55 -5.21 24.33 8.59
C HIS A 55 -6.28 25.12 7.81
N ALA A 56 -7.54 24.71 7.87
CA ALA A 56 -8.63 25.42 7.19
C ALA A 56 -9.21 26.60 7.99
N LEU A 57 -9.19 26.55 9.33
CA LEU A 57 -9.87 27.54 10.19
C LEU A 57 -8.93 28.40 11.05
N LEU A 58 -7.82 27.83 11.53
CA LEU A 58 -6.94 28.46 12.52
C LEU A 58 -5.50 28.66 12.01
N GLY A 59 -5.13 27.99 10.92
CA GLY A 59 -3.82 28.14 10.29
C GLY A 59 -3.66 29.46 9.53
N PRO A 60 -2.42 29.87 9.23
CA PRO A 60 -2.16 31.05 8.41
C PRO A 60 -2.68 30.87 6.98
N GLU A 61 -3.30 31.91 6.42
CA GLU A 61 -3.87 31.87 5.06
C GLU A 61 -2.80 31.73 3.97
N THR A 62 -1.60 32.25 4.21
CA THR A 62 -0.43 32.09 3.33
C THR A 62 0.77 31.58 4.10
N LEU A 63 1.53 30.68 3.46
CA LEU A 63 2.73 30.07 4.06
C LEU A 63 4.02 30.71 3.56
N GLU A 64 3.94 31.61 2.57
CA GLU A 64 5.11 32.23 1.91
C GLU A 64 5.95 33.05 2.88
N GLU A 65 5.32 33.77 3.81
CA GLU A 65 6.00 34.65 4.76
C GLU A 65 6.48 33.92 6.02
N SER A 66 5.65 33.01 6.54
CA SER A 66 5.93 32.33 7.81
C SER A 66 6.81 31.08 7.65
N PHE A 67 6.67 30.34 6.54
CA PHE A 67 7.32 29.05 6.35
C PHE A 67 7.81 28.86 4.90
N PRO A 68 9.00 29.37 4.53
CA PRO A 68 9.50 29.40 3.15
C PRO A 68 9.75 28.01 2.54
N PHE A 69 9.79 26.95 3.35
CA PHE A 69 9.86 25.57 2.88
C PHE A 69 8.50 25.05 2.35
N PHE A 70 7.39 25.48 2.97
CA PHE A 70 6.03 25.01 2.65
C PHE A 70 5.27 25.99 1.74
N GLY A 71 5.66 27.27 1.70
CA GLY A 71 5.11 28.25 0.76
C GLY A 71 5.50 27.98 -0.69
N TYR A 72 4.58 28.26 -1.62
CA TYR A 72 4.85 28.14 -3.05
C TYR A 72 3.94 29.07 -3.87
N VAL A 73 4.44 29.51 -5.03
CA VAL A 73 3.67 30.25 -6.04
C VAL A 73 3.49 29.35 -7.26
N TRP A 74 2.29 29.27 -7.83
CA TRP A 74 1.98 28.43 -8.99
C TRP A 74 2.87 28.65 -10.22
N LYS A 75 3.42 29.86 -10.37
CA LYS A 75 4.35 30.22 -11.45
C LYS A 75 5.77 29.70 -11.23
N ASP A 76 6.14 29.32 -10.01
CA ASP A 76 7.46 28.76 -9.71
C ASP A 76 7.54 27.30 -10.17
N ARG A 77 8.15 27.10 -11.35
CA ARG A 77 8.36 25.77 -11.93
C ARG A 77 9.24 24.88 -11.03
N ASN A 78 10.24 25.42 -10.36
CA ASN A 78 11.16 24.64 -9.55
C ASN A 78 10.47 24.10 -8.29
N LYS A 79 9.58 24.88 -7.66
CA LYS A 79 8.77 24.37 -6.54
C LYS A 79 7.76 23.32 -6.98
N MET A 80 7.09 23.50 -8.11
CA MET A 80 6.15 22.49 -8.62
C MET A 80 6.84 21.14 -8.87
N THR A 81 8.02 21.14 -9.50
CA THR A 81 8.77 19.90 -9.74
C THR A 81 9.36 19.31 -8.47
N THR A 82 9.76 20.14 -7.50
CA THR A 82 10.25 19.66 -6.19
C THR A 82 9.13 18.96 -5.42
N ILE A 83 7.94 19.57 -5.35
CA ILE A 83 6.78 18.96 -4.70
C ILE A 83 6.44 17.63 -5.40
N LEU A 84 6.36 17.61 -6.72
CA LEU A 84 6.12 16.39 -7.48
C LEU A 84 7.21 15.33 -7.21
N GLY A 85 8.48 15.71 -7.18
CA GLY A 85 9.61 14.82 -6.92
C GLY A 85 9.51 14.14 -5.56
N ILE A 86 9.17 14.89 -4.51
CA ILE A 86 8.96 14.33 -3.16
C ILE A 86 7.80 13.31 -3.18
N HIS A 87 6.69 13.63 -3.84
CA HIS A 87 5.56 12.69 -3.94
C HIS A 87 5.92 11.42 -4.72
N LEU A 88 6.70 11.54 -5.80
CA LEU A 88 7.17 10.39 -6.58
C LEU A 88 8.11 9.49 -5.76
N ILE A 89 8.97 10.05 -4.91
CA ILE A 89 9.82 9.27 -4.00
C ILE A 89 8.95 8.51 -2.99
N LEU A 90 7.95 9.16 -2.38
CA LEU A 90 7.02 8.51 -1.44
C LEU A 90 6.22 7.38 -2.12
N LEU A 91 5.76 7.59 -3.35
CA LEU A 91 5.09 6.55 -4.14
C LEU A 91 6.04 5.40 -4.48
N GLY A 92 7.29 5.68 -4.84
CA GLY A 92 8.31 4.66 -5.09
C GLY A 92 8.61 3.81 -3.85
N ILE A 93 8.72 4.44 -2.68
CA ILE A 93 8.86 3.72 -1.40
C ILE A 93 7.61 2.86 -1.14
N GLY A 94 6.41 3.39 -1.38
CA GLY A 94 5.16 2.64 -1.25
C GLY A 94 5.11 1.39 -2.13
N ALA A 95 5.55 1.48 -3.39
CA ALA A 95 5.65 0.35 -4.30
C ALA A 95 6.71 -0.67 -3.83
N PHE A 96 7.85 -0.20 -3.31
CA PHE A 96 8.91 -1.05 -2.80
C PHE A 96 8.49 -1.83 -1.54
N LEU A 97 7.63 -1.26 -0.69
CA LEU A 97 7.06 -1.97 0.46
C LEU A 97 6.25 -3.21 0.05
N LEU A 98 5.57 -3.17 -1.10
CA LEU A 98 4.87 -4.34 -1.63
C LEU A 98 5.85 -5.44 -2.08
N VAL A 99 6.93 -5.05 -2.76
CA VAL A 99 8.01 -5.98 -3.15
C VAL A 99 8.65 -6.61 -1.91
N PHE A 100 8.94 -5.79 -0.89
CA PHE A 100 9.50 -6.28 0.37
C PHE A 100 8.55 -7.25 1.08
N LYS A 101 7.23 -6.97 1.06
CA LYS A 101 6.19 -7.88 1.57
C LYS A 101 6.20 -9.23 0.83
N ALA A 102 6.29 -9.21 -0.49
CA ALA A 102 6.31 -10.42 -1.31
C ALA A 102 7.57 -11.27 -1.10
N LEU A 103 8.73 -10.63 -0.91
CA LEU A 103 10.01 -11.33 -0.78
C LEU A 103 10.31 -11.83 0.64
N TYR A 104 10.00 -11.02 1.66
CA TYR A 104 10.51 -11.27 3.03
C TYR A 104 9.42 -11.54 4.06
N PHE A 105 8.17 -11.14 3.81
CA PHE A 105 7.07 -11.25 4.77
C PHE A 105 5.98 -12.23 4.30
N GLY A 106 6.40 -13.46 4.03
CA GLY A 106 5.51 -14.60 3.82
C GLY A 106 4.76 -14.60 2.49
N GLY A 107 5.22 -13.85 1.49
CA GLY A 107 4.69 -13.95 0.13
C GLY A 107 3.43 -13.15 -0.17
N VAL A 108 2.87 -13.42 -1.33
CA VAL A 108 1.56 -12.92 -1.81
C VAL A 108 0.74 -14.13 -2.26
N TYR A 109 -0.59 -14.02 -2.24
CA TYR A 109 -1.47 -15.10 -2.70
C TYR A 109 -1.40 -15.24 -4.23
N ASP A 110 -1.04 -16.43 -4.71
CA ASP A 110 -1.04 -16.79 -6.12
C ASP A 110 -2.19 -17.75 -6.43
N THR A 111 -3.14 -17.31 -7.26
CA THR A 111 -4.25 -18.14 -7.72
C THR A 111 -3.85 -19.22 -8.72
N TRP A 112 -2.67 -19.12 -9.33
CA TRP A 112 -2.17 -20.03 -10.36
C TRP A 112 -1.19 -21.09 -9.82
N ALA A 113 -0.98 -21.11 -8.50
CA ALA A 113 -0.11 -22.08 -7.84
C ALA A 113 -0.45 -23.53 -8.24
N PRO A 114 0.55 -24.38 -8.54
CA PRO A 114 0.32 -25.78 -8.87
C PRO A 114 -0.42 -26.53 -7.75
N GLY A 115 -1.61 -27.06 -8.04
CA GLY A 115 -2.46 -27.70 -7.03
C GLY A 115 -3.64 -26.85 -6.54
N GLY A 116 -3.76 -25.60 -7.02
CA GLY A 116 -4.81 -24.65 -6.64
C GLY A 116 -4.25 -23.50 -5.80
N GLY A 117 -4.91 -22.34 -5.85
CA GLY A 117 -4.33 -21.09 -5.34
C GLY A 117 -3.92 -21.10 -3.86
N ASP A 118 -2.68 -20.70 -3.60
CA ASP A 118 -2.02 -20.71 -2.29
C ASP A 118 -1.09 -19.49 -2.11
N LEU A 119 -0.54 -19.27 -0.91
CA LEU A 119 0.50 -18.26 -0.69
C LEU A 119 1.82 -18.70 -1.30
N GLU A 120 2.33 -17.90 -2.24
CA GLU A 120 3.68 -18.09 -2.76
C GLU A 120 4.67 -17.37 -1.84
N THR A 121 5.24 -18.12 -0.89
CA THR A 121 6.20 -17.61 0.11
C THR A 121 7.59 -17.34 -0.44
N ASN A 122 7.86 -17.71 -1.70
CA ASN A 122 9.21 -17.74 -2.28
C ASN A 122 9.25 -17.08 -3.67
N VAL A 123 8.87 -15.80 -3.73
CA VAL A 123 8.81 -14.99 -4.96
C VAL A 123 10.23 -14.57 -5.41
N LEU A 124 11.17 -15.50 -5.53
CA LEU A 124 12.56 -15.20 -5.90
C LEU A 124 12.77 -15.05 -7.42
N GLY A 125 11.86 -15.58 -8.23
CA GLY A 125 11.90 -15.54 -9.70
C GLY A 125 11.26 -14.28 -10.30
N LEU A 126 11.60 -13.08 -9.82
CA LEU A 126 11.04 -11.84 -10.36
C LEU A 126 11.39 -11.67 -11.85
N THR A 127 10.43 -11.20 -12.64
CA THR A 127 10.66 -10.80 -14.04
C THR A 127 11.41 -9.47 -14.05
N TRP A 128 12.56 -9.45 -14.71
CA TRP A 128 13.40 -8.26 -14.90
C TRP A 128 13.52 -7.84 -16.37
N ASP A 129 12.79 -8.53 -17.26
CA ASP A 129 12.83 -8.30 -18.70
C ASP A 129 11.85 -7.16 -19.07
N PRO A 130 12.35 -5.98 -19.44
CA PRO A 130 11.49 -4.83 -19.73
C PRO A 130 10.59 -5.06 -20.95
N LEU A 131 10.93 -6.00 -21.85
CA LEU A 131 10.10 -6.33 -22.99
C LEU A 131 8.87 -7.15 -22.58
N LYS A 132 8.97 -7.97 -21.52
CA LYS A 132 7.84 -8.73 -21.02
C LYS A 132 6.87 -7.85 -20.25
N ASP A 133 7.36 -6.83 -19.55
CA ASP A 133 6.52 -5.87 -18.82
C ASP A 133 5.66 -4.99 -19.75
N LEU A 134 6.12 -4.76 -20.98
CA LEU A 134 5.42 -3.97 -22.00
C LEU A 134 4.39 -4.76 -22.81
N LEU A 135 4.42 -6.10 -22.73
CA LEU A 135 3.60 -7.00 -23.57
C LEU A 135 2.42 -7.63 -22.81
N VAL A 136 2.15 -7.16 -21.59
CA VAL A 136 0.98 -7.53 -20.77
C VAL A 136 -0.21 -6.65 -21.09
#